data_AF-M4F555-F1
#
_entry.id   AF-M4F555-F1
#
_cell.length_a   1.000
_cell.length_b   1.000
_cell.length_c   1.000
_cell.angle_alpha   90.00
_cell.angle_beta   90.00
_cell.angle_gamma   90.00
#
_symmetry.space_group_name_H-M   'P 1'
#
loop_
_entity.id
_entity.type
_entity.pdbx_description
1 polymer ?
#
loop_
_entity_poly.entity_id
_entity_poly.type
_entity_poly.pdbx_seq_one_letter_code
_entity_poly.pdbx_strand_id
1 'polypeptide(L)'
;MGACSNGFGFDVKKSDKQRLVLKCPKEGCKWGLRASKIEKTEMFSIRSYTKMHTCSRDGQGKSKRGKVTPQLVASLLHEAYPGEVQTLTPKSIIDFVWTKLSVKISYATAWRGKSLYSGSFEDEVTMLKNE
;
A
#
# COMPACT_ATOMS: atom_id res chain seq x y z
N MET A 1 25.31 0.15 7.08
CA MET A 1 25.05 0.54 5.66
C MET A 1 24.23 -0.57 5.02
N GLY A 2 23.08 -0.40 4.38
CA GLY A 2 22.19 0.74 4.16
C GLY A 2 20.85 0.14 3.68
N ALA A 3 19.74 0.71 4.16
CA ALA A 3 18.40 0.29 3.79
C ALA A 3 18.17 0.48 2.28
N CYS A 4 17.71 -0.56 1.59
CA CYS A 4 17.21 -0.45 0.22
C CYS A 4 15.79 -0.97 0.17
N SER A 5 14.88 -0.30 0.87
CA SER A 5 13.44 -0.44 0.67
C SER A 5 13.08 0.20 -0.68
N ASN A 6 13.48 -0.47 -1.75
CA ASN A 6 13.26 -0.03 -3.12
C ASN A 6 11.76 -0.11 -3.41
N GLY A 7 11.07 1.03 -3.27
CA GLY A 7 9.63 1.20 -3.43
C GLY A 7 9.10 1.02 -4.87
N PHE A 8 9.54 -0.03 -5.58
CA PHE A 8 8.99 -0.46 -6.86
C PHE A 8 7.92 -1.52 -6.62
N GLY A 9 6.70 -1.29 -7.10
CA GLY A 9 5.65 -2.29 -7.10
C GLY A 9 5.88 -3.37 -8.17
N PHE A 10 5.33 -4.56 -7.96
CA PHE A 10 5.32 -5.65 -8.93
C PHE A 10 3.89 -6.08 -9.26
N ASP A 11 3.68 -6.63 -10.45
CA ASP A 11 2.43 -7.23 -10.89
C ASP A 11 2.62 -8.73 -11.13
N VAL A 12 1.61 -9.51 -10.75
CA VAL A 12 1.61 -10.97 -10.90
C VAL A 12 1.07 -11.28 -12.30
N LYS A 13 1.95 -11.61 -13.23
CA LYS A 13 1.55 -11.94 -14.61
C LYS A 13 1.01 -13.36 -14.74
N LYS A 14 1.58 -14.31 -13.98
CA LYS A 14 1.10 -15.69 -13.91
C LYS A 14 1.33 -16.21 -12.50
N SER A 15 0.31 -16.85 -11.93
CA SER A 15 0.40 -17.59 -10.68
C SER A 15 -0.45 -18.84 -10.85
N ASP A 16 0.20 -19.99 -10.84
CA ASP A 16 -0.45 -21.29 -10.82
C ASP A 16 0.38 -22.24 -9.94
N LYS A 17 -0.10 -23.47 -9.76
CA LYS A 17 0.54 -24.46 -8.88
C LYS A 17 1.98 -24.82 -9.30
N GLN A 18 2.39 -24.48 -10.53
CA GLN A 18 3.69 -24.88 -11.08
C GLN A 18 4.62 -23.69 -11.32
N ARG A 19 4.10 -22.47 -11.52
CA ARG A 19 4.93 -21.29 -11.78
C ARG A 19 4.36 -20.00 -11.18
N LEU A 20 5.29 -19.14 -10.80
CA LEU A 20 5.05 -17.76 -10.42
C LEU A 20 5.87 -16.83 -11.30
N VAL A 21 5.21 -15.83 -11.90
CA VAL A 21 5.87 -14.82 -12.73
C VAL A 21 5.46 -13.43 -12.25
N LEU A 22 6.42 -12.70 -11.70
CA LEU A 22 6.29 -11.30 -11.32
C LEU A 22 6.99 -10.42 -12.36
N LYS A 23 6.38 -9.29 -12.71
CA LYS A 23 7.00 -8.27 -13.57
C LYS A 23 6.73 -6.89 -13.02
N CYS A 24 7.55 -5.93 -13.41
CA CYS A 24 7.25 -4.53 -13.17
C CYS A 24 5.98 -4.16 -13.97
N PRO A 25 5.04 -3.38 -13.39
CA PRO A 25 3.82 -2.98 -14.08
C PRO A 25 4.06 -1.97 -15.20
N LYS A 26 5.22 -1.30 -15.24
CA LYS A 26 5.56 -0.35 -16.32
C LYS A 26 5.95 -1.10 -17.59
N GLU A 27 5.35 -0.70 -18.70
CA GLU A 27 5.73 -1.19 -20.02
C GLU A 27 7.19 -0.85 -20.34
N GLY A 28 7.87 -1.76 -21.05
CA GLY A 28 9.29 -1.63 -21.37
C GLY A 28 10.25 -1.87 -20.19
N CYS A 29 9.75 -2.09 -18.97
CA CYS A 29 10.61 -2.41 -17.84
C CYS A 29 11.12 -3.86 -17.92
N LYS A 30 12.43 -4.04 -17.82
CA LYS A 30 13.07 -5.37 -17.86
C LYS A 30 13.03 -6.12 -16.52
N TRP A 31 12.64 -5.47 -15.43
CA TRP A 31 12.58 -6.12 -14.12
C TRP A 31 11.53 -7.23 -14.08
N GLY A 32 11.90 -8.37 -13.50
CA GLY A 32 10.99 -9.48 -13.30
C GLY A 32 11.61 -10.64 -12.54
N LEU A 33 10.73 -11.48 -11.99
CA LEU A 33 11.04 -12.70 -11.27
C LEU A 33 10.24 -13.84 -11.89
N ARG A 34 10.90 -14.96 -12.18
CA ARG A 34 10.27 -16.22 -12.54
C ARG A 34 10.68 -17.28 -11.55
N ALA A 35 9.70 -17.92 -10.94
CA ALA A 35 9.90 -19.08 -10.08
C ALA A 35 9.06 -20.26 -10.58
N SER A 36 9.54 -21.46 -10.30
CA SER A 36 8.88 -22.71 -10.65
C SER A 36 8.84 -23.63 -9.43
N LYS A 37 7.76 -24.39 -9.27
CA LYS A 37 7.64 -25.37 -8.19
C LYS A 37 8.77 -26.40 -8.32
N ILE A 38 9.37 -26.74 -7.20
CA ILE A 38 10.34 -27.84 -7.12
C ILE A 38 9.52 -29.13 -7.02
N GLU A 39 9.79 -30.09 -7.90
CA GLU A 39 9.07 -31.36 -7.91
C GLU A 39 9.08 -32.03 -6.54
N LYS A 40 7.95 -32.62 -6.15
CA LYS A 40 7.74 -33.31 -4.86
C LYS A 40 7.82 -32.43 -3.60
N THR A 41 7.84 -31.10 -3.75
CA THR A 41 7.80 -30.17 -2.60
C THR A 41 6.75 -29.09 -2.83
N GLU A 42 6.28 -28.40 -1.79
CA GLU A 42 5.45 -27.19 -1.92
C GLU A 42 6.27 -25.90 -2.09
N MET A 43 7.56 -26.02 -2.39
CA MET A 43 8.48 -24.90 -2.51
C MET A 43 8.65 -24.46 -3.96
N PHE A 44 8.97 -23.18 -4.16
CA PHE A 44 9.29 -22.61 -5.46
C PHE A 44 10.77 -22.23 -5.53
N SER A 45 11.44 -22.61 -6.62
CA SER A 45 12.79 -22.20 -6.95
C SER A 45 12.78 -21.02 -7.92
N ILE A 46 13.58 -20.00 -7.65
CA ILE A 46 13.78 -18.87 -8.55
C ILE A 46 14.60 -19.33 -9.75
N ARG A 47 13.98 -19.35 -10.94
CA ARG A 47 14.63 -19.71 -12.20
C ARG A 47 15.29 -18.52 -12.90
N SER A 48 14.72 -17.33 -12.73
CA SER A 48 15.26 -16.11 -13.32
C SER A 48 14.87 -14.91 -12.47
N TYR A 49 15.83 -14.02 -12.26
CA TYR A 49 15.61 -12.78 -11.54
C TYR A 49 16.41 -11.66 -12.20
N THR A 50 15.70 -10.65 -12.71
CA THR A 50 16.30 -9.39 -13.16
C THR A 50 16.12 -8.36 -12.08
N LYS A 51 17.18 -8.08 -11.31
CA LYS A 51 17.14 -7.17 -10.15
C LYS A 51 16.95 -5.70 -10.52
N MET A 52 17.43 -5.29 -11.70
CA MET A 52 17.42 -3.88 -12.10
C MET A 52 16.13 -3.48 -12.81
N HIS A 53 15.50 -2.42 -12.32
CA HIS A 53 14.46 -1.70 -13.06
C HIS A 53 15.10 -0.77 -14.09
N THR A 54 14.62 -0.83 -15.33
CA THR A 54 14.99 0.14 -16.38
C THR A 54 14.05 1.35 -16.43
N CYS A 55 13.10 1.44 -15.50
CA CYS A 55 12.08 2.47 -15.47
C CYS A 55 12.24 3.40 -14.26
N SER A 56 11.97 4.68 -14.44
CA SER A 56 11.94 5.67 -13.35
C SER A 56 10.85 5.34 -12.32
N ARG A 57 11.02 5.84 -11.09
CA ARG A 57 10.10 5.60 -9.96
C ARG A 57 8.75 6.32 -10.09
N ASP A 58 8.48 7.02 -11.18
CA ASP A 58 7.24 7.79 -11.34
C ASP A 58 5.99 6.88 -11.41
N GLY A 59 5.17 6.87 -10.37
CA GLY A 59 3.83 6.27 -10.41
C GLY A 59 3.75 4.75 -10.22
N GLN A 60 4.79 4.09 -9.70
CA GLN A 60 4.83 2.63 -9.51
C GLN A 60 4.18 2.12 -8.22
N GLY A 61 3.11 2.78 -7.79
CA GLY A 61 2.25 2.36 -6.68
C GLY A 61 1.07 1.46 -7.11
N LYS A 62 0.97 1.06 -8.37
CA LYS A 62 -0.21 0.35 -8.89
C LYS A 62 -0.16 -1.18 -8.71
N SER A 63 0.63 -1.73 -7.78
CA SER A 63 0.46 -3.15 -7.41
C SER A 63 -0.80 -3.26 -6.56
N LYS A 64 -1.90 -3.74 -7.16
CA LYS A 64 -3.13 -4.23 -6.48
C LYS A 64 -3.36 -3.63 -5.10
N ARG A 65 -3.50 -2.31 -4.99
CA ARG A 65 -3.90 -1.73 -3.72
C ARG A 65 -5.34 -2.18 -3.52
N GLY A 66 -5.57 -3.00 -2.49
CA GLY A 66 -6.90 -3.22 -1.97
C GLY A 66 -7.59 -1.87 -1.87
N LYS A 67 -8.88 -1.81 -2.21
CA LYS A 67 -9.66 -0.57 -2.16
C LYS A 67 -9.31 0.17 -0.87
N VAL A 68 -8.86 1.42 -0.96
CA VAL A 68 -8.54 2.20 0.24
C VAL A 68 -9.83 2.32 1.04
N THR A 69 -9.86 1.66 2.19
CA THR A 69 -11.03 1.62 3.05
C THR A 69 -11.05 2.85 3.96
N PRO A 70 -12.22 3.30 4.43
CA PRO A 70 -12.30 4.36 5.42
C PRO A 70 -11.46 4.08 6.68
N GLN A 71 -11.36 2.82 7.11
CA GLN A 71 -10.55 2.40 8.26
C GLN A 71 -9.06 2.67 8.03
N LEU A 72 -8.54 2.35 6.85
CA LEU A 72 -7.16 2.65 6.49
C LEU A 72 -6.91 4.17 6.49
N VAL A 73 -7.87 4.96 6.01
CA VAL A 73 -7.78 6.43 6.06
C VAL A 73 -7.73 6.91 7.51
N ALA A 74 -8.57 6.39 8.41
CA ALA A 74 -8.55 6.73 9.83
C ALA A 74 -7.19 6.40 10.48
N SER A 75 -6.65 5.21 10.26
CA SER A 75 -5.33 4.81 10.78
C SER A 75 -4.20 5.72 10.29
N LEU A 76 -4.20 6.08 9.01
CA LEU A 76 -3.21 7.01 8.45
C LEU A 76 -3.32 8.41 9.06
N LEU A 77 -4.54 8.84 9.39
CA LEU A 77 -4.77 10.12 10.05
C LEU A 77 -4.31 10.09 11.52
N HIS A 78 -4.52 8.99 12.24
CA HIS A 78 -3.97 8.82 13.60
C HIS A 78 -2.44 8.88 13.62
N GLU A 79 -1.78 8.26 12.64
CA GLU A 79 -0.32 8.28 12.54
C GLU A 79 0.22 9.69 12.22
N ALA A 80 -0.46 10.43 11.34
CA ALA A 80 0.04 11.71 10.83
C ALA A 80 -0.43 12.93 11.64
N TYR A 81 -1.57 12.83 12.32
CA TYR A 81 -2.21 13.94 13.02
C TYR A 81 -2.77 13.45 14.38
N PRO A 82 -1.93 13.10 15.35
CA PRO A 82 -2.38 12.70 16.68
C PRO A 82 -3.01 13.91 17.40
N GLY A 83 -4.34 14.02 17.32
CA GLY A 83 -5.14 15.05 17.99
C GLY A 83 -5.65 16.20 17.11
N GLU A 84 -5.18 16.34 15.86
CA GLU A 84 -5.45 17.55 15.04
C GLU A 84 -6.30 17.30 13.77
N VAL A 85 -7.03 16.19 13.66
CA VAL A 85 -7.80 15.90 12.44
C VAL A 85 -9.00 16.83 12.22
N GLN A 86 -9.53 17.46 13.28
CA GLN A 86 -10.82 18.16 13.24
C GLN A 86 -10.81 19.31 12.21
N THR A 87 -9.64 19.92 11.98
CA THR A 87 -9.42 21.00 11.02
C THR A 87 -9.26 20.52 9.57
N LEU A 88 -8.97 19.24 9.34
CA LEU A 88 -8.73 18.72 8.00
C LEU A 88 -10.02 18.64 7.18
N THR A 89 -10.01 19.28 6.01
CA THR A 89 -11.11 19.14 5.05
C THR A 89 -10.99 17.79 4.32
N PRO A 90 -12.10 17.20 3.84
CA PRO A 90 -12.04 15.97 3.04
C PRO A 90 -11.17 16.11 1.78
N LYS A 91 -11.07 17.33 1.21
CA LYS A 91 -10.15 17.61 0.10
C LYS A 91 -8.69 17.46 0.51
N SER A 92 -8.32 18.01 1.66
CA SER A 92 -6.97 17.85 2.24
C SER A 92 -6.66 16.38 2.53
N ILE A 93 -7.65 15.60 3.00
CA ILE A 93 -7.49 14.16 3.24
C ILE A 93 -7.27 13.40 1.92
N ILE A 94 -8.00 13.75 0.85
CA ILE A 94 -7.79 13.15 -0.48
C ILE A 94 -6.36 13.43 -0.97
N ASP A 95 -5.89 14.67 -0.85
CA ASP A 95 -4.54 15.07 -1.27
C ASP A 95 -3.46 14.38 -0.43
N PHE A 96 -3.66 14.31 0.89
CA PHE A 96 -2.78 13.58 1.80
C PHE A 96 -2.66 12.09 1.43
N VAL A 97 -3.80 11.43 1.18
CA VAL A 97 -3.82 10.01 0.76
C VAL A 97 -3.21 9.85 -0.63
N TRP A 98 -3.37 10.83 -1.53
CA TRP A 98 -2.68 10.85 -2.81
C TRP A 98 -1.16 11.00 -2.65
N THR A 99 -0.69 11.83 -1.73
CA THR A 99 0.74 12.03 -1.50
C THR A 99 1.39 10.80 -0.84
N LYS A 100 0.73 10.23 0.18
CA LYS A 100 1.24 9.07 0.93
C LYS A 100 1.12 7.77 0.16
N LEU A 101 -0.06 7.54 -0.40
CA LEU A 101 -0.40 6.29 -1.04
C LEU A 101 -0.54 6.43 -2.55
N SER A 102 -0.40 7.57 -3.22
CA SER A 102 -0.59 7.68 -4.69
C SER A 102 -1.86 6.98 -5.21
N VAL A 103 -2.93 7.00 -4.41
CA VAL A 103 -4.26 6.48 -4.76
C VAL A 103 -5.25 7.62 -4.58
N LYS A 104 -6.08 7.82 -5.59
CA LYS A 104 -7.21 8.75 -5.47
C LYS A 104 -8.35 8.04 -4.75
N ILE A 105 -8.82 8.62 -3.66
CA ILE A 105 -10.00 8.14 -2.93
C ILE A 105 -11.21 9.01 -3.21
N SER A 106 -12.41 8.45 -3.01
CA SER A 106 -13.64 9.23 -3.14
C SER A 106 -13.81 10.20 -1.96
N TYR A 107 -14.59 11.27 -2.17
CA TYR A 107 -14.96 12.18 -1.11
C TYR A 107 -15.66 11.47 0.06
N ALA A 108 -16.56 10.52 -0.24
CA ALA A 108 -17.25 9.73 0.77
C ALA A 108 -16.27 8.87 1.59
N THR A 109 -15.23 8.31 0.97
CA THR A 109 -14.17 7.55 1.66
C THR A 109 -13.37 8.46 2.59
N ALA A 110 -13.02 9.66 2.15
CA ALA A 110 -12.31 10.65 2.96
C ALA A 110 -13.13 11.13 4.16
N TRP A 111 -14.42 11.44 3.93
CA TRP A 111 -15.35 11.83 5.00
C TRP A 111 -15.51 10.73 6.04
N ARG A 112 -15.79 9.49 5.60
CA ARG A 112 -15.95 8.35 6.51
C ARG A 112 -14.67 8.05 7.29
N GLY A 113 -13.50 8.17 6.66
CA GLY A 113 -12.22 8.02 7.35
C GLY A 113 -12.02 9.06 8.45
N LYS A 114 -12.39 10.32 8.19
CA LYS A 114 -12.38 11.39 9.21
C LYS A 114 -13.33 11.08 10.38
N SER A 115 -14.56 10.64 10.09
CA SER A 115 -15.54 10.29 11.12
C SER A 115 -15.09 9.10 11.99
N LEU A 116 -14.40 8.12 11.39
CA LEU A 116 -13.85 6.99 12.13
C LEU A 116 -12.69 7.40 13.03
N TYR A 117 -11.79 8.27 12.57
CA TYR A 117 -10.75 8.85 13.43
C TYR A 117 -11.35 9.48 14.68
N SER A 118 -12.41 10.29 14.52
CA SER A 118 -13.01 10.98 15.66
C SER A 118 -13.71 10.02 16.62
N GLY A 119 -14.34 8.95 16.10
CA GLY A 119 -14.96 7.93 16.94
C GLY A 119 -13.94 7.07 17.70
N SER A 120 -12.85 6.67 17.05
CA SER A 120 -11.79 5.86 17.68
C SER A 120 -10.98 6.63 18.72
N PHE A 121 -10.84 7.95 18.54
CA PHE A 121 -10.19 8.82 19.52
C PHE A 121 -10.99 8.96 20.82
N GLU A 122 -12.32 8.90 20.75
CA GLU A 122 -13.18 8.94 21.95
C GLU A 122 -13.02 7.65 22.77
N ASP A 123 -12.93 6.47 22.14
CA ASP A 123 -12.70 5.20 22.82
C ASP A 123 -11.35 5.16 23.57
N GLU A 124 -10.28 5.74 23.01
CA GLU A 124 -8.95 5.81 23.64
C GLU A 124 -8.91 6.83 24.79
N VAL A 125 -9.57 7.99 24.63
CA VAL A 125 -9.67 9.03 25.68
C VAL A 125 -10.55 8.57 26.86
N THR A 126 -11.56 7.72 26.64
CA THR A 126 -12.36 7.15 27.73
C THR A 126 -11.57 6.12 28.54
N MET A 127 -10.63 5.38 27.94
CA MET A 127 -9.77 4.44 28.67
C MET A 127 -8.73 5.15 29.54
N LEU A 128 -8.25 6.34 29.16
CA LEU A 128 -7.27 7.13 29.93
C LEU A 128 -7.89 7.98 31.06
N LYS A 129 -9.21 8.05 31.18
CA LYS A 129 -9.92 8.85 32.20
C LYS A 129 -10.43 8.04 33.40
N ASN A 130 -10.17 6.74 33.44
CA ASN A 130 -10.58 5.83 34.51
C ASN A 130 -9.40 5.34 35.38
N GLU A 131 -8.34 6.15 35.50
CA GLU A 131 -7.26 5.97 36.48
C GLU A 131 -7.24 7.12 37.49
#